data_AF-A0A9X8H723-F1
#
_entry.id   AF-A0A9X8H723-F1
#
_cell.length_a   1.000
_cell.length_b   1.000
_cell.length_c   1.000
_cell.angle_alpha   90.00
_cell.angle_beta   90.00
_cell.angle_gamma   90.00
#
_symmetry.space_group_name_H-M   'P 1'
#
loop_
_entity.id
_entity.type
_entity.pdbx_description
1 polymer ?
#
loop_
_entity_poly.entity_id
_entity_poly.type
_entity_poly.pdbx_seq_one_letter_code
_entity_poly.pdbx_strand_id
1 'polypeptide(L)' 'CYVVSGEYKMLKDYGDSTGSMDAVVREAHLSLVRAGANILITYFTPFILDRVAGW' A
#
# COMPACT_ATOMS: atom_id res chain seq x y z
N CYS A 1 -3.97 8.72 -7.94
CA CYS A 1 -3.60 9.04 -6.55
C CYS A 1 -2.11 8.76 -6.36
N TYR A 2 -1.40 9.57 -5.59
CA TYR A 2 0.03 9.41 -5.32
C TYR A 2 0.22 9.21 -3.82
N VAL A 3 0.73 8.06 -3.42
CA VAL A 3 1.10 7.78 -2.02
C VAL A 3 2.45 8.43 -1.76
N VAL A 4 2.46 9.54 -1.01
CA VAL A 4 3.66 10.35 -0.82
C VAL A 4 4.70 9.67 0.06
N SER A 5 5.94 10.18 0.04
CA SER A 5 7.05 9.63 0.82
C SER A 5 6.76 9.56 2.32
N GLY A 6 6.03 10.54 2.87
CA GLY A 6 5.59 10.53 4.27
C GLY A 6 4.59 9.42 4.57
N GLU A 7 3.56 9.26 3.74
CA GLU A 7 2.56 8.20 3.87
C GLU A 7 3.19 6.81 3.72
N TYR A 8 4.11 6.66 2.77
CA TYR A 8 4.91 5.45 2.61
C TYR A 8 5.68 5.12 3.89
N LYS A 9 6.40 6.08 4.46
CA LYS A 9 7.20 5.87 5.67
C LYS A 9 6.31 5.47 6.87
N MET A 10 5.19 6.16 7.05
CA MET A 10 4.21 5.85 8.10
C MET A 10 3.67 4.41 7.97
N LEU A 11 3.22 4.02 6.77
CA LEU A 11 2.68 2.67 6.53
C LEU A 11 3.77 1.59 6.67
N LYS A 12 5.00 1.89 6.23
CA LYS A 12 6.13 0.96 6.33
C LYS A 12 6.51 0.70 7.79
N ASP A 13 6.64 1.75 8.59
CA ASP A 13 7.02 1.63 10.00
C ASP A 13 5.92 0.92 10.82
N TYR A 14 4.66 1.23 10.54
CA TYR A 14 3.52 0.54 11.18
C TYR A 14 3.44 -0.94 10.77
N GLY A 15 3.56 -1.24 9.47
CA GLY A 15 3.53 -2.62 8.97
C GLY A 15 4.69 -3.47 9.51
N ASP A 16 5.89 -2.90 9.65
CA ASP A 16 7.06 -3.59 10.20
C ASP A 16 6.93 -3.84 11.71
N SER A 17 6.44 -2.86 12.47
CA SER A 17 6.26 -3.00 13.92
C SER A 17 5.15 -3.99 14.32
N THR A 18 4.16 -4.19 13.45
CA THR A 18 3.02 -5.10 13.69
C THR A 18 3.14 -6.45 12.99
N GLY A 19 4.14 -6.62 12.12
CA GLY A 19 4.28 -7.81 11.27
C GLY A 19 3.14 -7.99 10.26
N SER A 20 2.30 -6.98 10.06
CA SER A 20 1.04 -7.07 9.30
C SER A 20 1.10 -6.27 7.99
N MET A 21 2.28 -6.23 7.37
CA MET A 21 2.56 -5.41 6.19
C MET A 21 1.58 -5.65 5.04
N ASP A 22 1.20 -6.91 4.82
CA ASP A 22 0.28 -7.32 3.77
C ASP A 22 -1.10 -6.65 3.93
N ALA A 23 -1.72 -6.81 5.10
CA ALA A 23 -3.03 -6.25 5.41
C ALA A 23 -3.02 -4.72 5.35
N VAL A 24 -1.98 -4.08 5.89
CA VAL A 24 -1.85 -2.62 5.93
C VAL A 24 -1.74 -2.04 4.52
N VAL A 25 -0.84 -2.57 3.69
CA VAL A 25 -0.65 -2.07 2.32
C VAL A 25 -1.90 -2.33 1.48
N ARG A 26 -2.50 -3.51 1.61
CA ARG A 26 -3.71 -3.89 0.86
C ARG A 26 -4.88 -2.97 1.20
N GLU A 27 -5.17 -2.76 2.48
CA GLU A 27 -6.27 -1.90 2.92
C GLU A 27 -6.08 -0.45 2.46
N ALA A 28 -4.86 0.08 2.61
CA ALA A 28 -4.54 1.45 2.19
C ALA A 28 -4.80 1.65 0.68
N HIS A 29 -4.32 0.75 -0.18
CA HIS A 29 -4.47 0.91 -1.63
C HIS A 29 -5.90 0.61 -2.10
N LEU A 30 -6.59 -0.37 -1.49
CA LEU A 30 -8.01 -0.64 -1.77
C LEU A 30 -8.88 0.56 -1.39
N SER A 31 -8.61 1.22 -0.27
CA SER A 31 -9.32 2.43 0.13
C SER A 31 -9.13 3.58 -0.87
N LEU A 32 -7.97 3.71 -1.52
CA LEU A 32 -7.75 4.70 -2.59
C LEU A 32 -8.57 4.37 -3.85
N VAL A 33 -8.62 3.10 -4.24
CA VAL A 33 -9.46 2.66 -5.37
C VAL A 33 -10.93 2.88 -5.06
N ARG A 34 -11.37 2.58 -3.83
CA ARG A 34 -12.73 2.85 -3.34
C ARG A 34 -13.07 4.34 -3.38
N ALA A 35 -12.10 5.21 -3.13
CA ALA A 35 -12.27 6.66 -3.27
C ALA A 35 -12.33 7.13 -4.73
N GLY A 36 -12.24 6.22 -5.71
CA GLY A 36 -12.34 6.51 -7.14
C GLY A 36 -10.99 6.63 -7.86
N ALA A 37 -9.87 6.33 -7.19
CA ALA A 37 -8.58 6.34 -7.86
C ALA A 37 -8.44 5.14 -8.82
N ASN A 38 -8.10 5.41 -10.07
CA ASN A 38 -7.88 4.40 -11.12
C ASN A 38 -6.40 4.18 -11.47
N ILE A 39 -5.53 5.14 -11.15
CA ILE A 39 -4.07 5.04 -11.29
C ILE A 39 -3.44 5.36 -9.94
N LEU A 40 -2.52 4.49 -9.48
CA LEU A 40 -1.79 4.65 -8.23
C LEU A 40 -0.30 4.79 -8.53
N ILE A 41 0.32 5.83 -7.97
CA ILE A 41 1.77 6.00 -7.97
C ILE A 41 2.23 5.81 -6.53
N THR A 42 3.04 4.77 -6.28
CA THR A 42 3.38 4.34 -4.93
C THR A 42 4.74 3.65 -4.90
N TYR A 43 5.48 3.88 -3.82
CA TYR A 43 6.74 3.17 -3.55
C TYR A 43 6.52 1.70 -3.18
N PHE A 44 5.28 1.30 -2.86
CA PHE A 44 4.92 -0.09 -2.60
C PHE A 44 4.75 -0.94 -3.86
N THR A 45 4.97 -0.39 -5.06
CA THR A 45 4.76 -1.10 -6.33
C THR A 45 5.47 -2.46 -6.39
N PRO A 46 6.77 -2.60 -6.04
CA PRO A 46 7.43 -3.92 -6.05
C PRO A 46 6.78 -4.91 -5.07
N PHE A 47 6.50 -4.44 -3.84
CA PHE A 47 5.87 -5.27 -2.80
C PHE A 47 4.50 -5.79 -3.21
N ILE A 48 3.70 -4.96 -3.87
CA ILE A 48 2.37 -5.30 -4.37
C ILE A 48 2.49 -6.28 -5.55
N LEU A 49 3.38 -6.04 -6.52
CA LEU A 49 3.54 -6.92 -7.68
C LEU A 49 3.93 -8.36 -7.28
N ASP A 50 4.75 -8.50 -6.24
CA ASP A 50 5.13 -9.83 -5.71
C ASP A 50 3.95 -10.60 -5.09
N ARG A 51 2.87 -9.91 -4.72
CA ARG A 51 1.74 -10.49 -3.96
C ARG A 51 0.41 -10.46 -4.68
N VAL A 52 0.25 -9.58 -5.67
CA VAL A 52 -1.02 -9.32 -6.35
C VAL A 52 -1.62 -10.57 -6.99
N ALA A 53 -0.79 -11.52 -7.41
CA ALA A 53 -1.27 -12.79 -7.96
C ALA A 53 -1.95 -13.70 -6.91
N GLY A 54 -1.64 -13.53 -5.62
CA GLY A 54 -2.21 -14.28 -4.51
C GLY A 54 -3.27 -13.53 -3.69
N TRP A 55 -3.56 -12.27 -4.04
CA TRP A 55 -4.55 -11.41 -3.37
C TRP A 55 -5.90 -11.42 -4.08
#